data_AF-A0A4D9EGV9-F1
#
_entry.id   AF-A0A4D9EGV9-F1
#
_cell.length_a   1.000
_cell.length_b   1.000
_cell.length_c   1.000
_cell.angle_alpha   90.00
_cell.angle_beta   90.00
_cell.angle_gamma   90.00
#
_symmetry.space_group_name_H-M   'P 1'
#
loop_
_entity.id
_entity.type
_entity.pdbx_description
1 polymer ?
#
loop_
_entity_poly.entity_id
_entity_poly.type
_entity_poly.pdbx_seq_one_letter_code
_entity_poly.pdbx_strand_id
1 'polypeptide(L)'
;MPPRALVTLRFGPYRSCGVLEHRPFRLHGLQAVLQAEGHQLILEKIPDWNNVELIVNGETVFQCNINDLDFGGDGKLDPLCEEARIAVLNAY
;
A
#
# COMPACT_ATOMS: atom_id res chain seq x y z
N MET A 1 -19.06 -3.86 -9.75
CA MET A 1 -17.79 -3.36 -9.18
C MET A 1 -17.92 -1.86 -9.01
N PRO A 2 -17.90 -1.29 -7.80
CA PRO A 2 -17.92 0.16 -7.69
C PRO A 2 -16.55 0.66 -8.16
N PRO A 3 -16.48 1.45 -9.25
CA PRO A 3 -15.23 1.77 -9.93
C PRO A 3 -14.27 2.69 -9.15
N ARG A 4 -14.49 2.90 -7.84
CA ARG A 4 -13.82 3.94 -7.01
C ARG A 4 -13.91 3.61 -5.51
N ALA A 5 -13.36 2.47 -5.09
CA ALA A 5 -13.26 2.21 -3.65
C ALA A 5 -12.36 3.24 -2.96
N LEU A 6 -12.71 3.61 -1.73
CA LEU A 6 -11.83 4.36 -0.82
C LEU A 6 -10.95 3.36 -0.08
N VAL A 7 -9.65 3.43 -0.29
CA VAL A 7 -8.65 2.55 0.30
C VAL A 7 -7.80 3.36 1.28
N THR A 8 -7.78 2.96 2.54
CA THR A 8 -6.88 3.54 3.53
C THR A 8 -5.61 2.71 3.57
N LEU A 9 -4.49 3.31 3.17
CA LEU A 9 -3.16 2.71 3.19
C LEU A 9 -2.47 3.18 4.47
N ARG A 10 -2.38 2.28 5.44
CA ARG A 10 -1.67 2.50 6.69
C ARG A 10 -0.24 2.01 6.55
N PHE A 11 0.74 2.79 7.00
CA PHE A 11 2.14 2.40 6.87
C PHE A 11 2.99 2.79 8.08
N GLY A 12 3.87 1.87 8.43
CA GLY A 12 4.84 1.96 9.49
C GLY A 12 6.08 2.75 9.13
N PRO A 13 6.88 3.16 10.13
CA PRO A 13 8.23 3.60 9.87
C PRO A 13 9.10 2.40 9.47
N TYR A 14 10.08 2.62 8.61
CA TYR A 14 11.09 1.61 8.28
C TYR A 14 12.49 2.21 8.29
N ARG A 15 13.49 1.34 8.46
CA ARG A 15 14.88 1.78 8.52
C ARG A 15 15.43 1.98 7.11
N SER A 16 15.91 3.19 6.84
CA SER A 16 16.62 3.53 5.59
C SER A 16 17.81 4.41 5.92
N CYS A 17 18.99 4.11 5.37
CA CYS A 17 20.24 4.83 5.64
C CYS A 17 20.52 5.02 7.15
N GLY A 18 20.21 4.01 7.97
CA GLY A 18 20.44 4.05 9.42
C GLY A 18 19.37 4.78 10.25
N VAL A 19 18.40 5.44 9.61
CA VAL A 19 17.34 6.22 10.27
C VAL A 19 16.01 5.47 10.17
N LEU A 20 15.26 5.40 11.28
CA LEU A 20 13.90 4.85 11.33
C LEU A 20 12.87 5.98 11.24
N GLU A 21 12.09 6.01 10.16
CA GLU A 21 11.13 7.09 9.90
C GLU A 21 10.01 6.64 8.96
N HIS A 22 8.84 7.28 9.02
CA HIS A 22 7.76 7.12 8.04
C HIS A 22 8.15 7.73 6.70
N ARG A 23 8.30 6.89 5.67
CA ARG A 23 8.66 7.35 4.32
C ARG A 23 7.73 6.74 3.28
N PRO A 24 7.25 7.52 2.29
CA PRO A 24 6.32 7.01 1.28
C PRO A 24 7.02 6.39 0.05
N PHE A 25 8.35 6.44 -0.04
CA PHE A 25 9.07 6.10 -1.28
C PHE A 25 8.80 4.68 -1.81
N ARG A 26 8.73 3.68 -0.91
CA ARG A 26 8.40 2.29 -1.28
C ARG A 26 6.91 2.07 -1.52
N LEU A 27 6.07 3.03 -1.16
CA LEU A 27 4.63 2.97 -1.40
C LEU A 27 4.24 3.52 -2.77
N HIS A 28 5.18 4.09 -3.54
CA HIS A 28 4.86 4.73 -4.82
C HIS A 28 4.30 3.74 -5.84
N GLY A 29 4.92 2.56 -5.99
CA GLY A 29 4.41 1.54 -6.90
C GLY A 29 3.01 1.08 -6.52
N LEU A 30 2.79 0.80 -5.24
CA LEU A 30 1.49 0.39 -4.72
C LEU A 30 0.41 1.47 -4.94
N GLN A 31 0.74 2.73 -4.66
CA GLN A 31 -0.16 3.86 -4.91
C GLN A 31 -0.51 3.98 -6.39
N ALA A 32 0.48 3.85 -7.28
CA ALA A 32 0.28 3.97 -8.72
C ALA A 32 -0.66 2.89 -9.26
N VAL A 33 -0.49 1.64 -8.83
CA VAL A 33 -1.34 0.51 -9.25
C VAL A 33 -2.79 0.72 -8.82
N LEU A 34 -3.03 1.08 -7.55
CA LEU A 34 -4.39 1.28 -7.04
C LEU A 34 -5.06 2.53 -7.66
N GLN A 35 -4.31 3.62 -7.86
CA GLN A 35 -4.83 4.82 -8.51
C GLN A 35 -5.13 4.61 -9.99
N ALA A 36 -4.34 3.78 -10.69
CA ALA A 36 -4.59 3.43 -12.09
C ALA A 36 -5.93 2.71 -12.29
N GLU A 37 -6.40 1.95 -11.29
CA GLU A 37 -7.72 1.33 -11.29
C GLU A 37 -8.86 2.28 -10.83
N GLY A 38 -8.52 3.53 -10.47
CA GLY A 38 -9.48 4.56 -10.09
C GLY A 38 -9.81 4.62 -8.60
N HIS A 39 -9.09 3.87 -7.75
CA HIS A 39 -9.26 3.91 -6.30
C HIS A 39 -8.75 5.23 -5.70
N GLN A 40 -9.44 5.71 -4.66
CA GLN A 40 -8.99 6.84 -3.86
C GLN A 40 -8.15 6.33 -2.69
N LEU A 41 -7.00 6.94 -2.46
CA LEU A 41 -6.07 6.54 -1.41
C LEU A 41 -5.99 7.58 -0.30
N ILE A 42 -6.08 7.11 0.95
CA ILE A 42 -5.75 7.89 2.15
C ILE A 42 -4.51 7.27 2.76
N LEU A 43 -3.46 8.08 2.95
CA LEU A 43 -2.24 7.66 3.64
C LEU A 43 -2.35 7.94 5.14
N GLU A 44 -2.16 6.92 5.96
CA GLU A 44 -2.15 7.01 7.41
C GLU A 44 -0.85 6.42 7.98
N LYS A 45 -0.23 7.14 8.92
CA LYS A 45 0.99 6.67 9.58
C LYS A 45 0.63 5.85 10.82
N ILE A 46 1.20 4.67 10.95
CA ILE A 46 1.03 3.80 12.13
C ILE A 46 2.36 3.58 12.85
N PRO A 47 2.36 3.30 14.17
CA PRO A 47 3.59 3.09 14.91
C PRO A 47 4.26 1.73 14.62
N ASP A 48 3.53 0.76 14.06
CA ASP A 48 4.00 -0.59 13.78
C ASP A 48 5.10 -0.60 12.73
N TRP A 49 6.30 -1.06 13.09
CA TRP A 49 7.45 -0.98 12.21
C TRP A 49 7.32 -1.88 10.99
N ASN A 50 7.76 -1.34 9.86
CA ASN A 50 7.80 -2.02 8.58
C ASN A 50 6.44 -2.54 8.08
N ASN A 51 5.33 -2.22 8.73
CA ASN A 51 4.03 -2.76 8.38
C ASN A 51 3.33 -1.89 7.33
N VAL A 52 2.65 -2.51 6.37
CA VAL A 52 1.73 -1.83 5.45
C VAL A 52 0.41 -2.56 5.48
N GLU A 53 -0.69 -1.84 5.62
CA GLU A 53 -2.05 -2.38 5.63
C GLU A 53 -2.89 -1.63 4.61
N LEU A 54 -3.67 -2.35 3.81
CA LEU A 54 -4.74 -1.78 3.00
C LEU A 54 -6.07 -2.08 3.67
N ILE A 55 -6.80 -1.02 3.99
CA ILE A 55 -8.12 -1.11 4.60
C ILE A 55 -9.17 -0.65 3.60
N VAL A 56 -10.19 -1.48 3.40
CA VAL A 56 -11.35 -1.23 2.56
C VAL A 56 -12.59 -1.54 3.38
N ASN A 57 -13.57 -0.61 3.41
CA ASN A 57 -14.77 -0.72 4.26
C ASN A 57 -14.51 -0.99 5.76
N GLY A 58 -13.34 -0.62 6.27
CA GLY A 58 -12.96 -0.85 7.67
C GLY A 58 -12.33 -2.22 7.95
N GLU A 59 -12.13 -3.05 6.93
CA GLU A 59 -11.45 -4.35 7.05
C GLU A 59 -10.08 -4.31 6.38
N THR A 60 -9.08 -4.93 7.00
CA THR A 60 -7.76 -5.11 6.40
C THR A 60 -7.82 -6.21 5.35
N VAL A 61 -7.63 -5.83 4.08
CA VAL A 61 -7.73 -6.76 2.94
C VAL A 61 -6.38 -7.25 2.45
N PHE A 62 -5.31 -6.50 2.76
CA PHE A 62 -3.95 -6.84 2.40
C PHE A 62 -2.99 -6.31 3.45
N GLN A 63 -1.91 -7.05 3.70
CA GLN A 63 -0.85 -6.66 4.61
C GLN A 63 0.50 -7.17 4.08
N CYS A 64 1.53 -6.34 4.14
CA CYS A 64 2.89 -6.74 3.79
C CYS A 64 3.95 -5.98 4.60
N ASN A 65 5.20 -6.44 4.49
CA ASN A 65 6.35 -5.69 4.99
C ASN A 65 6.77 -4.64 3.95
N ILE A 66 6.87 -3.37 4.35
CA ILE A 66 7.24 -2.27 3.46
C ILE A 66 8.62 -2.45 2.81
N ASN A 67 9.53 -3.22 3.42
CA ASN A 67 10.86 -3.46 2.84
C ASN A 67 10.82 -4.46 1.68
N ASP A 68 9.75 -5.26 1.57
CA ASP A 68 9.56 -6.22 0.49
C ASP A 68 8.97 -5.54 -0.76
N LEU A 69 8.40 -4.34 -0.62
CA LEU A 69 7.97 -3.51 -1.75
C LEU A 69 9.17 -2.90 -2.47
N ASP A 70 9.10 -2.85 -3.80
CA ASP A 70 10.12 -2.21 -4.61
C ASP A 70 10.21 -0.71 -4.33
N PHE A 71 11.43 -0.18 -4.44
CA PHE A 71 11.66 1.25 -4.20
C PHE A 71 11.28 2.07 -5.42
N GLY A 72 10.22 2.88 -5.30
CA GLY A 72 9.73 3.71 -6.41
C GLY A 72 9.03 2.91 -7.51
N GLY A 73 9.00 3.48 -8.73
CA GLY A 73 8.41 2.81 -9.90
C GLY A 73 6.88 2.91 -10.00
N ASP A 74 6.33 2.18 -10.97
CA ASP A 74 4.88 2.13 -11.26
C ASP A 74 4.19 0.88 -10.69
N GLY A 75 4.92 0.04 -9.94
CA GLY A 75 4.40 -1.14 -9.25
C GLY A 75 4.01 -2.32 -10.14
N LYS A 76 4.11 -2.22 -11.47
CA LYS A 76 3.59 -3.25 -12.39
C LYS A 76 4.39 -4.55 -12.39
N LEU A 77 5.67 -4.48 -12.01
CA LEU A 77 6.56 -5.65 -11.93
C LEU A 77 6.71 -6.17 -10.50
N ASP A 78 6.14 -5.47 -9.52
CA ASP A 78 6.19 -5.86 -8.12
C ASP A 78 5.01 -6.83 -7.83
N PRO A 79 5.27 -8.10 -7.50
CA PRO A 79 4.22 -9.08 -7.25
C PRO A 79 3.33 -8.69 -6.06
N LEU A 80 3.87 -8.00 -5.04
CA LEU A 80 3.08 -7.55 -3.90
C LEU A 80 2.10 -6.45 -4.28
N CYS A 81 2.47 -5.60 -5.24
CA CYS A 81 1.55 -4.59 -5.76
C CYS A 81 0.38 -5.23 -6.53
N GLU A 82 0.63 -6.31 -7.28
CA GLU A 82 -0.42 -7.05 -7.97
C GLU A 82 -1.32 -7.83 -6.99
N GLU A 83 -0.74 -8.48 -5.98
CA GLU A 83 -1.50 -9.15 -4.92
C GLU A 83 -2.40 -8.15 -4.17
N ALA A 84 -1.87 -6.99 -3.82
CA ALA A 84 -2.61 -5.91 -3.17
C ALA A 84 -3.77 -5.40 -4.04
N ARG A 85 -3.53 -5.25 -5.35
CA ARG A 85 -4.57 -4.86 -6.32
C ARG A 85 -5.71 -5.88 -6.35
N ILE A 86 -5.38 -7.16 -6.48
CA ILE A 86 -6.37 -8.26 -6.48
C ILE A 86 -7.14 -8.30 -5.15
N ALA A 87 -6.47 -8.12 -4.02
CA ALA A 87 -7.10 -8.11 -2.71
C ALA A 87 -8.13 -6.97 -2.55
N VAL A 88 -7.79 -5.75 -2.99
CA VAL A 88 -8.71 -4.61 -3.00
C VAL A 88 -9.89 -4.86 -3.94
N LEU A 89 -9.66 -5.48 -5.10
CA LEU A 89 -10.71 -5.81 -6.05
C LEU A 89 -11.73 -6.84 -5.49
N ASN A 90 -11.24 -7.83 -4.73
CA ASN A 90 -12.06 -8.90 -4.15
C ASN A 90 -12.77 -8.50 -2.84
N ALA A 91 -12.49 -7.31 -2.29
CA ALA A 91 -13.10 -6.83 -1.06
C ALA A 91 -14.56 -6.35 -1.21
N TYR A 92 -15.17 -6.52 -2.40
CA TYR A 92 -16.55 -6.17 -2.75
C TYR A 92 -17.19 -7.24 -3.63
#